data_AF-A0A5C7SJI1-F1
#
_entry.id   AF-A0A5C7SJI1-F1
#
_cell.length_a   1.000
_cell.length_b   1.000
_cell.length_c   1.000
_cell.angle_alpha   90.00
_cell.angle_beta   90.00
_cell.angle_gamma   90.00
#
_symmetry.space_group_name_H-M   'P 1'
#
loop_
_entity.id
_entity.type
_entity.pdbx_description
1 polymer ?
#
loop_
_entity_poly.entity_id
_entity_poly.type
_entity_poly.pdbx_seq_one_letter_code
_entity_poly.pdbx_strand_id
1 'polypeptide(L)'
;IRAGYHLLDLITYFTVGPKECRAWTIVRGTKAPQAAGVIHTDFERGFIRAFTISYDDYIAFKGEVGAKEAGKARDEGKEYVVQDGDVIHFRFNT
;
A
#
# COMPACT_ATOMS: atom_id res chain seq x y z
N ILE A 1 -2.47 18.33 14.20
CA ILE A 1 -2.71 16.88 13.91
C ILE A 1 -1.58 16.29 13.06
N ARG A 2 -1.38 16.71 11.79
CA ARG A 2 -0.32 16.16 10.91
C ARG A 2 1.10 16.19 11.51
N ALA A 3 1.49 17.30 12.14
CA ALA A 3 2.79 17.41 12.80
C ALA A 3 3.02 16.34 13.90
N GLY A 4 1.98 15.99 14.66
CA GLY A 4 2.06 14.92 15.66
C GLY A 4 2.17 13.53 15.03
N TYR A 5 1.46 13.31 13.92
CA TYR A 5 1.54 12.06 13.16
C TYR A 5 2.96 11.83 12.60
N HIS A 6 3.56 12.88 12.03
CA HIS A 6 4.94 12.85 11.55
C HIS A 6 5.94 12.70 12.71
N LEU A 7 5.69 13.35 13.86
CA LEU A 7 6.53 13.21 15.06
C LEU A 7 6.56 11.77 15.58
N LEU A 8 5.46 11.02 15.43
CA LEU A 8 5.37 9.59 15.76
C LEU A 8 5.95 8.68 14.68
N ASP A 9 6.55 9.24 13.63
CA ASP A 9 7.10 8.55 12.45
C ASP A 9 6.08 7.63 11.74
N LEU A 10 4.82 8.07 11.73
CA LEU A 10 3.74 7.36 11.05
C LEU A 10 3.64 7.82 9.60
N ILE A 11 3.31 6.87 8.73
CA ILE A 11 2.98 7.08 7.32
C ILE A 11 1.64 6.43 6.99
N THR A 12 1.02 6.87 5.92
CA THR A 12 -0.26 6.35 5.45
C THR A 12 -0.09 5.67 4.09
N TYR A 13 -0.65 4.48 3.92
CA TYR A 13 -0.88 3.88 2.60
C TYR A 13 -2.39 3.68 2.38
N PHE A 14 -2.78 3.38 1.14
CA PHE A 14 -4.18 3.25 0.75
C PHE A 14 -4.48 1.89 0.15
N THR A 15 -5.67 1.38 0.47
CA THR A 15 -6.33 0.33 -0.32
C THR A 15 -7.53 0.93 -1.02
N VAL A 16 -7.66 0.68 -2.32
CA VAL A 16 -8.77 1.20 -3.13
C VAL A 16 -9.47 0.04 -3.82
N GLY A 17 -10.79 -0.03 -3.63
CA GLY A 17 -11.68 -0.96 -4.31
C GLY A 17 -13.00 -0.27 -4.67
N PRO A 18 -13.87 -0.94 -5.44
CA PRO A 18 -15.11 -0.34 -5.95
C PRO A 18 -16.10 0.07 -4.84
N LYS A 19 -15.99 -0.53 -3.64
CA LYS A 19 -16.87 -0.23 -2.50
C LYS A 19 -16.22 0.62 -1.42
N GLU A 20 -14.90 0.62 -1.32
CA GLU A 20 -14.19 1.23 -0.21
C GLU A 20 -12.83 1.77 -0.67
N CYS A 21 -12.52 2.99 -0.23
CA CYS A 21 -11.17 3.52 -0.22
C CYS A 21 -10.80 3.74 1.25
N ARG A 22 -9.65 3.21 1.69
CA ARG A 22 -9.24 3.30 3.09
C ARG A 22 -7.79 3.68 3.23
N ALA A 23 -7.53 4.56 4.21
CA ALA A 23 -6.22 4.93 4.69
C ALA A 23 -5.79 3.99 5.83
N TRP A 24 -4.57 3.48 5.75
CA TRP A 24 -3.98 2.59 6.75
C TRP A 24 -2.72 3.24 7.32
N THR A 25 -2.65 3.32 8.63
CA THR A 25 -1.52 3.90 9.36
C THR A 25 -0.50 2.82 9.70
N ILE A 26 0.77 3.06 9.36
CA ILE A 26 1.91 2.21 9.72
C ILE A 26 3.08 3.08 10.16
N VAL A 27 4.06 2.49 10.84
CA VAL A 27 5.33 3.17 11.13
C VAL A 27 6.19 3.16 9.88
N ARG A 28 6.92 4.24 9.61
CA ARG A 28 7.90 4.29 8.52
C ARG A 28 8.87 3.11 8.59
N GLY A 29 9.22 2.54 7.44
CA GLY A 29 10.09 1.36 7.38
C GLY A 29 9.36 0.02 7.48
N THR A 30 8.05 0.01 7.71
CA THR A 30 7.23 -1.21 7.70
C THR A 30 7.28 -1.88 6.31
N LYS A 31 7.54 -3.20 6.28
CA LYS A 31 7.59 -3.97 5.04
C LYS A 31 6.19 -4.37 4.56
N ALA A 32 6.06 -4.66 3.27
CA ALA A 32 4.78 -5.01 2.64
C ALA A 32 3.98 -6.12 3.35
N PRO A 33 4.57 -7.24 3.82
CA PRO A 33 3.81 -8.27 4.54
C PRO A 33 3.22 -7.76 5.86
N GLN A 34 3.99 -6.96 6.60
CA GLN A 34 3.58 -6.39 7.90
C GLN A 34 2.49 -5.33 7.70
N ALA A 35 2.60 -4.51 6.64
CA ALA A 35 1.57 -3.57 6.26
C ALA A 35 0.25 -4.28 5.92
N ALA A 36 0.31 -5.42 5.23
CA ALA A 36 -0.85 -6.26 4.97
C ALA A 36 -1.43 -6.86 6.28
N GLY A 37 -0.57 -7.21 7.23
CA GLY A 37 -0.94 -7.68 8.58
C GLY A 37 -1.79 -6.70 9.38
N VAL A 38 -1.62 -5.39 9.17
CA VAL A 38 -2.47 -4.34 9.77
C VAL A 38 -3.93 -4.43 9.30
N ILE A 39 -4.16 -4.95 8.10
CA ILE A 39 -5.52 -5.23 7.59
C ILE A 39 -6.06 -6.50 8.23
N HIS A 40 -5.28 -7.58 8.17
CA HIS A 40 -5.61 -8.86 8.78
C HIS A 40 -4.35 -9.72 8.95
N THR A 41 -4.21 -10.42 10.07
CA THR A 41 -3.03 -11.25 10.36
C THR A 41 -2.80 -12.37 9.33
N ASP A 42 -3.86 -12.88 8.71
CA ASP A 42 -3.73 -13.92 7.68
C ASP A 42 -3.13 -13.38 6.38
N PHE A 43 -3.25 -12.08 6.08
CA PHE A 43 -2.64 -11.50 4.88
C PHE A 43 -1.12 -11.46 5.03
N GLU A 44 -0.62 -11.21 6.23
CA GLU A 44 0.82 -11.26 6.53
C GLU A 44 1.35 -12.69 6.38
N ARG A 45 0.66 -13.67 6.98
CA ARG A 45 1.05 -15.09 6.89
C ARG A 45 1.01 -15.62 5.46
N GLY A 46 -0.06 -15.28 4.75
CA GLY A 46 -0.33 -15.71 3.38
C GLY A 46 0.31 -14.85 2.31
N PHE A 47 1.13 -13.85 2.67
CA PHE A 47 1.62 -12.83 1.74
C PHE A 47 2.35 -13.45 0.54
N ILE A 48 1.89 -13.08 -0.67
CA ILE A 48 2.53 -13.43 -1.94
C ILE A 48 3.31 -12.22 -2.47
N ARG A 49 2.62 -11.09 -2.67
CA ARG A 49 3.18 -9.85 -3.22
C ARG A 49 2.26 -8.66 -2.96
N ALA A 50 2.81 -7.45 -3.07
CA ALA A 50 2.07 -6.20 -3.03
C ALA A 50 2.07 -5.54 -4.41
N PHE A 51 0.90 -5.45 -5.04
CA PHE A 51 0.76 -4.68 -6.27
C PHE A 51 0.62 -3.20 -5.89
N THR A 52 1.64 -2.40 -6.23
CA THR A 52 1.85 -1.07 -5.65
C THR A 52 1.91 -0.02 -6.74
N ILE A 53 1.22 1.10 -6.53
CA ILE A 53 1.24 2.29 -7.38
C ILE A 53 1.49 3.50 -6.46
N SER A 54 2.39 4.40 -6.84
CA SER A 54 2.58 5.64 -6.07
C SER A 54 1.32 6.51 -6.13
N TYR A 55 1.04 7.32 -5.11
CA TYR A 55 -0.10 8.25 -5.14
C TYR A 55 -0.11 9.12 -6.40
N ASP A 56 1.04 9.70 -6.73
CA ASP A 56 1.18 10.61 -7.87
C ASP A 56 0.87 9.92 -9.20
N ASP A 57 1.39 8.71 -9.41
CA ASP A 57 1.09 7.91 -10.60
C ASP A 57 -0.39 7.50 -10.61
N TYR A 58 -0.96 7.10 -9.47
CA TYR A 58 -2.37 6.71 -9.38
C TYR A 58 -3.30 7.84 -9.81
N ILE A 59 -3.02 9.07 -9.40
CA ILE A 59 -3.79 10.25 -9.81
C ILE A 59 -3.51 10.62 -11.27
N ALA A 60 -2.24 10.68 -11.68
CA ALA A 60 -1.86 11.06 -13.04
C ALA A 60 -2.47 10.14 -14.11
N PHE A 61 -2.54 8.84 -13.82
CA PHE A 61 -3.06 7.83 -14.74
C PHE A 61 -4.50 7.41 -14.44
N LYS A 62 -5.25 8.19 -13.64
CA LYS A 62 -6.69 8.02 -13.39
C LYS A 62 -7.05 6.63 -12.83
N GLY A 63 -6.23 6.14 -11.92
CA GLY A 63 -6.47 4.92 -11.15
C GLY A 63 -5.66 3.72 -11.62
N GLU A 64 -6.02 2.56 -11.08
CA GLU A 64 -5.24 1.32 -11.18
C GLU A 64 -5.02 0.88 -12.64
N VAL A 65 -6.07 0.89 -13.45
CA VAL A 65 -6.02 0.40 -14.84
C VAL A 65 -5.08 1.26 -15.68
N GLY A 66 -5.24 2.59 -15.65
CA GLY A 66 -4.38 3.48 -16.43
C GLY A 66 -2.93 3.46 -15.94
N ALA A 67 -2.70 3.38 -14.64
CA ALA A 67 -1.34 3.28 -14.09
C ALA A 67 -0.65 1.96 -14.50
N LYS A 68 -1.41 0.86 -14.58
CA LYS A 68 -0.92 -0.43 -15.07
C LYS A 68 -0.57 -0.38 -16.56
N GLU A 69 -1.44 0.18 -17.39
CA GLU A 69 -1.19 0.35 -18.84
C GLU A 69 0.01 1.25 -19.12
N ALA A 70 0.24 2.27 -18.28
CA ALA A 70 1.39 3.15 -18.34
C ALA A 70 2.68 2.54 -17.76
N GLY A 71 2.66 1.29 -17.27
CA GLY A 71 3.83 0.62 -16.69
C GLY A 71 4.29 1.20 -15.35
N LYS A 72 3.41 1.88 -14.62
CA LYS A 72 3.71 2.48 -13.30
C LYS A 72 3.35 1.61 -12.11
N ALA A 73 2.57 0.56 -12.35
CA ALA A 73 2.28 -0.42 -11.32
C ALA A 73 3.44 -1.41 -11.15
N ARG A 74 3.79 -1.70 -9.89
CA ARG A 74 4.92 -2.54 -9.52
C ARG A 74 4.44 -3.75 -8.74
N ASP A 75 5.05 -4.90 -9.01
CA ASP A 75 4.87 -6.10 -8.19
C ASP A 75 6.00 -6.18 -7.17
N GLU A 76 5.69 -5.80 -5.93
CA GLU A 76 6.66 -5.69 -4.84
C GLU A 76 6.70 -6.96 -3.99
N GLY A 77 7.92 -7.37 -3.62
CA GLY A 77 8.17 -8.58 -2.81
C GLY A 77 8.14 -8.35 -1.30
N LYS A 78 8.50 -9.39 -0.53
CA LYS A 78 8.49 -9.37 0.95
C LYS A 78 9.42 -8.33 1.57
N GLU A 79 10.49 -7.98 0.87
CA GLU A 79 11.50 -7.02 1.32
C GLU A 79 11.13 -5.56 1.01
N TYR A 80 10.06 -5.32 0.26
CA TYR A 80 9.64 -3.97 -0.07
C TYR A 80 9.21 -3.21 1.17
N VAL A 81 9.77 -2.00 1.33
CA VAL A 81 9.40 -1.05 2.37
C VAL A 81 8.32 -0.14 1.81
N VAL A 82 7.14 -0.14 2.45
CA VAL A 82 6.00 0.67 2.02
C VAL A 82 6.33 2.15 2.15
N GLN A 83 6.00 2.91 1.11
CA GLN A 83 6.20 4.36 1.06
C GLN A 83 4.90 5.09 1.42
N ASP A 84 5.06 6.31 1.91
CA ASP A 84 3.93 7.17 2.23
C ASP A 84 3.14 7.49 0.95
N GLY A 85 1.82 7.33 1.03
CA GLY A 85 0.90 7.53 -0.08
C GLY A 85 0.74 6.35 -1.04
N ASP A 86 1.49 5.25 -0.89
CA ASP A 86 1.33 4.11 -1.78
C ASP A 86 -0.12 3.61 -1.82
N VAL A 87 -0.61 3.31 -3.03
CA VAL A 87 -1.88 2.62 -3.26
C VAL A 87 -1.55 1.16 -3.51
N ILE A 88 -1.99 0.29 -2.61
CA ILE A 88 -1.56 -1.11 -2.56
C ILE A 88 -2.76 -2.06 -2.66
N HIS A 89 -2.61 -3.08 -3.51
CA HIS A 89 -3.44 -4.27 -3.52
C HIS A 89 -2.60 -5.48 -3.13
N PHE A 90 -2.86 -6.03 -1.94
CA PHE A 90 -2.15 -7.22 -1.45
C PHE A 90 -2.68 -8.50 -2.06
N ARG A 91 -1.78 -9.35 -2.55
CA ARG A 91 -2.08 -10.72 -2.97
C ARG A 91 -1.59 -11.66 -1.87
N PHE A 92 -2.48 -12.51 -1.40
CA PHE A 92 -2.20 -13.48 -0.35
C PHE A 92 -2.93 -14.80 -0.67
N ASN A 93 -2.45 -15.89 -0.09
CA ASN A 93 -3.16 -17.16 -0.08
C ASN A 93 -3.71 -17.42 1.32
N THR A 94 -4.94 -17.91 1.39
CA THR A 94 -5.57 -18.36 2.64
C THR A 94 -5.25 -19.82 2.90
#